data_AF-A0A7X3KCC3-F1
#
_entry.id   AF-A0A7X3KCC3-F1
#
_cell.length_a   1.000
_cell.length_b   1.000
_cell.length_c   1.000
_cell.angle_alpha   90.00
_cell.angle_beta   90.00
_cell.angle_gamma   90.00
#
_symmetry.space_group_name_H-M   'P 1'
#
loop_
_entity.id
_entity.type
_entity.pdbx_description
1 polymer ?
#
loop_
_entity_poly.entity_id
_entity_poly.type
_entity_poly.pdbx_seq_one_letter_code
_entity_poly.pdbx_strand_id
1 'polypeptide(L)'
;MFWLDIIEFVKEKKFSNVVIISDDKKSDWCTRSGTSESELLPELKVEFLKETGIPVIRKSSSLFIKDILSLSEDEQKGIEKEIDEIEKIKSEIEYQDTIIVRARKNGFKKVFIGENSWYSVRINEDRIPFLRYIAVYQTTPVKKITHYAEIKDIIISPEDSSKKKILFGCVKNFV
;
A
#
# COMPACT_ATOMS: atom_id res chain seq x y z
N MET A 1 26.81 -7.77 -2.08
CA MET A 1 27.49 -7.38 -3.35
C MET A 1 26.33 -7.13 -4.28
N PHE A 2 26.16 -5.92 -4.83
CA PHE A 2 24.86 -5.44 -5.35
C PHE A 2 24.09 -6.43 -6.24
N TRP A 3 24.80 -7.23 -7.05
CA TRP A 3 24.22 -8.30 -7.89
C TRP A 3 23.49 -9.40 -7.09
N LEU A 4 24.12 -9.92 -6.03
CA LEU A 4 23.53 -10.95 -5.17
C LEU A 4 22.32 -10.43 -4.40
N ASP A 5 22.38 -9.16 -3.99
CA ASP A 5 21.30 -8.50 -3.24
C ASP A 5 20.04 -8.37 -4.13
N ILE A 6 20.21 -8.15 -5.45
CA ILE A 6 19.10 -8.17 -6.43
C ILE A 6 18.51 -9.58 -6.56
N ILE A 7 19.36 -10.61 -6.66
CA ILE A 7 18.90 -11.99 -6.79
C ILE A 7 18.06 -12.39 -5.57
N GLU A 8 18.53 -12.08 -4.36
CA GLU A 8 17.80 -12.38 -3.13
C GLU A 8 16.45 -11.67 -3.08
N PHE A 9 16.41 -10.36 -3.39
CA PHE A 9 15.18 -9.58 -3.45
C PHE A 9 14.16 -10.14 -4.45
N VAL A 10 14.64 -10.63 -5.60
CA VAL A 10 13.78 -11.21 -6.64
C VAL A 10 13.28 -12.59 -6.23
N LYS A 11 14.07 -13.40 -5.50
CA LYS A 11 13.62 -14.72 -4.99
C LYS A 11 12.53 -14.60 -3.93
N GLU A 12 12.57 -13.57 -3.11
CA GLU A 12 11.55 -13.33 -2.08
C GLU A 12 10.19 -12.90 -2.64
N LYS A 13 10.15 -12.39 -3.88
CA LYS A 13 8.97 -11.76 -4.46
C LYS A 13 8.55 -12.41 -5.78
N LYS A 14 7.24 -12.45 -6.03
CA LYS A 14 6.68 -13.10 -7.23
C LYS A 14 6.69 -12.13 -8.42
N PHE A 15 7.85 -11.97 -9.07
CA PHE A 15 7.96 -11.21 -10.31
C PHE A 15 7.83 -12.12 -11.54
N SER A 16 7.27 -11.59 -12.63
CA SER A 16 7.16 -12.32 -13.91
C SER A 16 8.28 -11.97 -14.88
N ASN A 17 8.84 -10.77 -14.78
CA ASN A 17 9.91 -10.25 -15.63
C ASN A 17 10.78 -9.28 -14.82
N VAL A 18 12.09 -9.25 -15.09
CA VAL A 18 13.02 -8.29 -14.47
C VAL A 18 13.77 -7.50 -15.53
N VAL A 19 13.74 -6.17 -15.41
CA VAL A 19 14.48 -5.24 -16.26
C VAL A 19 15.41 -4.41 -15.38
N ILE A 20 16.71 -4.46 -15.65
CA ILE A 20 17.72 -3.62 -15.00
C ILE A 20 17.93 -2.38 -15.87
N ILE A 21 17.64 -1.21 -15.32
CA ILE A 21 17.89 0.07 -16.00
C ILE A 21 19.23 0.60 -15.48
N SER A 22 20.21 0.70 -16.38
CA SER A 22 21.54 1.22 -16.03
C SER A 22 22.22 1.79 -17.26
N ASP A 23 22.89 2.92 -17.10
CA ASP A 23 23.78 3.50 -18.12
C ASP A 23 25.25 3.10 -17.90
N ASP A 24 25.53 2.29 -16.87
CA ASP A 24 26.88 1.81 -16.57
C ASP A 24 27.40 0.89 -17.68
N LYS A 25 28.68 1.05 -18.01
CA LYS A 25 29.36 0.38 -19.15
C LYS A 25 30.58 -0.42 -18.70
N LYS A 26 30.73 -0.67 -17.40
CA LYS A 26 31.85 -1.48 -16.90
C LYS A 26 31.79 -2.90 -17.47
N SER A 27 32.96 -3.44 -17.76
CA SER A 27 33.13 -4.72 -18.44
C SER A 27 32.86 -5.95 -17.56
N ASP A 28 32.78 -5.78 -16.24
CA ASP A 28 32.53 -6.84 -15.26
C ASP A 28 31.08 -7.34 -15.26
N TRP A 29 30.17 -6.64 -15.95
CA TRP A 29 28.77 -7.07 -16.09
C TRP A 29 28.12 -6.72 -17.43
N CYS A 30 28.81 -5.99 -18.30
CA CYS A 30 28.30 -5.56 -19.60
C CYS A 30 29.16 -6.07 -20.77
N THR A 31 28.52 -6.62 -21.80
CA THR A 31 29.13 -6.89 -23.11
C THR A 31 28.80 -5.78 -24.10
N ARG A 32 29.77 -5.41 -24.94
CA ARG A 32 29.49 -4.60 -26.13
C ARG A 32 29.00 -5.52 -27.24
N SER A 33 27.71 -5.47 -27.55
CA SER A 33 27.21 -6.02 -28.80
C SER A 33 27.60 -5.09 -29.95
N GLY A 34 27.60 -5.57 -31.20
CA GLY A 34 27.86 -4.73 -32.38
C GLY A 34 26.81 -3.64 -32.61
N THR A 35 25.74 -3.62 -31.82
CA THR A 35 24.76 -2.54 -31.71
C THR A 35 25.24 -1.45 -30.73
N SER A 36 24.62 -0.27 -30.74
CA SER A 36 24.96 0.86 -29.84
C SER A 36 24.73 0.58 -28.35
N GLU A 37 24.37 -0.64 -27.97
CA GLU A 37 23.84 -1.01 -26.67
C GLU A 37 24.70 -2.07 -25.99
N SER A 38 25.00 -1.83 -24.72
CA SER A 38 25.65 -2.81 -23.87
C SER A 38 24.61 -3.71 -23.20
N GLU A 39 24.73 -5.02 -23.40
CA GLU A 39 23.88 -6.01 -22.74
C GLU A 39 24.55 -6.57 -21.49
N LEU A 40 23.76 -7.20 -20.61
CA LEU A 40 24.30 -8.03 -19.53
C LEU A 40 25.17 -9.15 -20.09
N LEU A 41 26.27 -9.44 -19.39
CA LEU A 41 27.10 -10.62 -19.63
C LEU A 41 26.22 -11.89 -19.68
N PRO A 42 26.40 -12.78 -20.68
CA PRO A 42 25.65 -14.02 -20.78
C PRO A 42 25.72 -14.87 -19.51
N GLU A 43 26.87 -14.88 -18.83
CA GLU A 43 27.11 -15.62 -17.60
C GLU A 43 26.18 -15.13 -16.47
N LEU A 44 26.00 -13.81 -16.36
CA LEU A 44 25.11 -13.19 -15.39
C LEU A 44 23.64 -13.47 -15.72
N LYS A 45 23.25 -13.43 -17.00
CA LYS A 45 21.88 -13.81 -17.40
C LYS A 45 21.57 -15.26 -17.01
N VAL A 46 22.52 -16.17 -17.22
CA VAL A 46 22.39 -17.60 -16.88
C VAL A 46 22.34 -17.80 -15.37
N GLU A 47 23.22 -17.16 -14.61
CA GLU A 47 23.21 -17.19 -13.15
C GLU A 47 21.87 -16.71 -12.60
N PHE A 48 21.41 -15.53 -13.05
CA PHE A 48 20.16 -14.95 -12.61
C PHE A 48 18.96 -15.87 -12.89
N LEU A 49 18.89 -16.45 -14.09
CA LEU A 49 17.83 -17.37 -14.47
C LEU A 49 17.86 -18.65 -13.63
N LYS A 50 19.05 -19.19 -13.34
CA LYS A 50 19.19 -20.39 -12.50
C LYS A 50 18.74 -20.13 -11.06
N GLU A 51 19.08 -18.98 -10.50
CA GLU A 51 18.78 -18.66 -9.10
C GLU A 51 17.34 -18.19 -8.87
N THR A 52 16.75 -17.48 -9.83
CA THR A 52 15.42 -16.86 -9.68
C THR A 52 14.32 -17.58 -10.46
N GLY A 53 14.67 -18.35 -11.49
CA GLY A 53 13.73 -18.89 -12.47
C GLY A 53 13.15 -17.84 -13.42
N ILE A 54 13.61 -16.59 -13.37
CA ILE A 54 13.06 -15.46 -14.12
C ILE A 54 14.14 -14.90 -15.07
N PRO A 55 13.80 -14.58 -16.34
CA PRO A 55 14.74 -13.93 -17.24
C PRO A 55 15.01 -12.48 -16.81
N VAL A 56 16.26 -12.04 -17.01
CA VAL A 56 16.67 -10.65 -16.78
C VAL A 56 17.20 -10.01 -18.06
N ILE A 57 16.80 -8.77 -18.29
CA ILE A 57 17.34 -7.93 -19.36
C ILE A 57 17.89 -6.62 -18.80
N ARG A 58 18.81 -6.00 -19.53
CA ARG A 58 19.33 -4.66 -19.21
C ARG A 58 18.91 -3.67 -20.29
N LYS A 59 18.51 -2.47 -19.89
CA LYS A 59 18.28 -1.32 -20.77
C LYS A 59 19.06 -0.10 -20.28
N SER A 60 19.42 0.80 -21.19
CA SER A 60 19.87 2.15 -20.82
C SER A 60 18.66 2.99 -20.39
N SER A 61 18.92 4.08 -19.66
CA SER A 61 17.86 5.01 -19.27
C SER A 61 17.20 5.61 -20.52
N SER A 62 17.99 5.98 -21.53
CA SER A 62 17.48 6.56 -22.77
C SER A 62 16.54 5.63 -23.54
N LEU A 63 16.84 4.34 -23.60
CA LEU A 63 16.02 3.36 -24.30
C LEU A 63 14.76 3.02 -23.52
N PHE A 64 14.89 2.85 -22.21
CA PHE A 64 13.72 2.62 -21.36
C PHE A 64 12.72 3.78 -21.48
N ILE A 65 13.22 5.02 -21.43
CA ILE A 65 12.38 6.21 -21.63
C ILE A 65 11.83 6.25 -23.06
N LYS A 66 12.63 5.93 -24.08
CA LYS A 66 12.14 5.86 -25.46
C LYS A 66 11.04 4.82 -25.63
N ASP A 67 11.17 3.65 -25.03
CA ASP A 67 10.18 2.59 -25.10
C ASP A 67 8.86 3.03 -24.46
N ILE A 68 8.92 3.68 -23.28
CA ILE A 68 7.76 4.28 -22.61
C ILE A 68 7.13 5.39 -23.47
N LEU A 69 7.95 6.28 -24.03
CA LEU A 69 7.47 7.40 -24.83
C LEU A 69 7.00 6.98 -26.22
N SER A 70 7.45 5.82 -26.70
CA SER A 70 6.99 5.20 -27.95
C SER A 70 5.72 4.37 -27.81
N LEU A 71 5.21 4.22 -26.58
CA LEU A 71 3.88 3.69 -26.35
C LEU A 71 2.89 4.52 -27.16
N SER A 72 1.98 3.84 -27.86
CA SER A 72 0.92 4.51 -28.61
C SER A 72 0.07 5.39 -27.68
N GLU A 73 -0.55 6.45 -28.20
CA GLU A 73 -1.46 7.29 -27.42
C GLU A 73 -2.57 6.45 -26.74
N ASP A 74 -2.97 5.34 -27.36
CA ASP A 74 -3.99 4.43 -26.82
C ASP A 74 -3.47 3.60 -25.64
N GLU A 75 -2.20 3.15 -25.66
CA GLU A 75 -1.56 2.47 -24.53
C GLU A 75 -1.33 3.42 -23.36
N GLN A 76 -0.89 4.66 -23.63
CA GLN A 76 -0.74 5.69 -22.60
C GLN A 76 -2.08 6.00 -21.92
N LYS A 77 -3.15 6.21 -22.71
CA LYS A 77 -4.52 6.40 -22.19
C LYS A 77 -5.04 5.20 -21.41
N GLY A 78 -4.67 3.98 -21.79
CA GLY A 78 -5.03 2.77 -21.05
C GLY A 78 -4.41 2.77 -19.65
N ILE A 79 -3.10 3.02 -19.57
CA ILE A 79 -2.36 3.07 -18.30
C ILE A 79 -2.86 4.21 -17.40
N GLU A 80 -3.11 5.41 -17.96
CA GLU A 80 -3.66 6.55 -17.20
C GLU A 80 -5.01 6.20 -16.55
N LYS A 81 -5.91 5.55 -17.30
CA LYS A 81 -7.20 5.11 -16.75
C LYS A 81 -7.06 4.07 -15.65
N GLU A 82 -6.17 3.10 -15.82
CA GLU A 82 -5.91 2.10 -14.77
C GLU A 82 -5.34 2.74 -13.51
N ILE A 83 -4.45 3.73 -13.64
CA ILE A 83 -3.93 4.50 -12.50
C ILE A 83 -5.06 5.26 -11.81
N ASP A 84 -5.89 5.99 -12.56
CA ASP A 84 -7.03 6.74 -12.02
C ASP A 84 -8.02 5.81 -11.27
N GLU A 85 -8.29 4.62 -11.81
CA GLU A 85 -9.13 3.62 -11.16
C GLU A 85 -8.51 3.09 -9.86
N ILE A 86 -7.21 2.80 -9.85
CA ILE A 86 -6.48 2.37 -8.65
C ILE A 86 -6.47 3.49 -7.60
N GLU A 87 -6.20 4.74 -8.00
CA GLU A 87 -6.21 5.89 -7.09
C GLU A 87 -7.60 6.12 -6.51
N LYS A 88 -8.65 5.98 -7.32
CA LYS A 88 -10.03 6.07 -6.86
C LYS A 88 -10.34 4.97 -5.83
N ILE A 89 -10.03 3.70 -6.14
CA ILE A 89 -10.24 2.57 -5.21
C ILE A 89 -9.47 2.80 -3.92
N LYS A 90 -8.21 3.24 -4.01
CA LYS A 90 -7.38 3.55 -2.84
C LYS A 90 -7.99 4.66 -1.99
N SER A 91 -8.47 5.73 -2.61
CA SER A 91 -9.16 6.82 -1.90
C SER A 91 -10.43 6.31 -1.21
N GLU A 92 -11.22 5.48 -1.87
CA GLU A 92 -12.43 4.90 -1.28
C GLU A 92 -12.10 4.01 -0.08
N ILE A 93 -11.03 3.21 -0.15
CA ILE A 93 -10.54 2.40 0.98
C ILE A 93 -10.06 3.30 2.13
N GLU A 94 -9.31 4.36 1.83
CA GLU A 94 -8.83 5.32 2.84
C GLU A 94 -9.99 6.03 3.53
N TYR A 95 -10.99 6.52 2.79
CA TYR A 95 -12.22 7.08 3.38
C TYR A 95 -13.03 6.04 4.17
N GLN A 96 -12.82 4.75 3.91
CA GLN A 96 -13.50 3.64 4.59
C GLN A 96 -12.70 3.07 5.77
N ASP A 97 -11.48 3.55 6.02
CA ASP A 97 -10.62 3.07 7.11
C ASP A 97 -10.99 3.63 8.48
N THR A 98 -11.86 4.64 8.50
CA THR A 98 -12.23 5.36 9.70
C THR A 98 -13.71 5.13 10.03
N ILE A 99 -13.99 4.69 11.25
CA ILE A 99 -15.35 4.56 11.75
C ILE A 99 -15.75 5.76 12.61
N ILE A 100 -16.90 6.37 12.32
CA ILE A 100 -17.41 7.51 13.07
C ILE A 100 -18.50 7.04 14.04
N VAL A 101 -18.28 7.25 15.33
CA VAL A 101 -19.27 6.95 16.38
C VAL A 101 -19.92 8.21 16.91
N ARG A 102 -21.22 8.14 17.17
CA ARG A 102 -21.99 9.25 17.76
C ARG A 102 -21.99 9.13 19.29
N ALA A 103 -21.53 10.18 19.98
CA ALA A 103 -21.48 10.20 21.43
C ALA A 103 -22.23 11.40 22.05
N ARG A 104 -23.06 11.13 23.07
CA ARG A 104 -23.52 12.14 24.02
C ARG A 104 -22.40 12.46 25.02
N LYS A 105 -22.50 13.61 25.72
CA LYS A 105 -21.49 14.09 26.69
C LYS A 105 -20.96 13.00 27.63
N ASN A 106 -21.85 12.19 28.22
CA ASN A 106 -21.44 11.13 29.15
C ASN A 106 -20.72 9.97 28.45
N GLY A 107 -21.23 9.51 27.30
CA GLY A 107 -20.57 8.45 26.53
C GLY A 107 -19.18 8.89 26.06
N PHE A 108 -19.05 10.14 25.59
CA PHE A 108 -17.76 10.70 25.22
C PHE A 108 -16.78 10.71 26.39
N LYS A 109 -17.17 11.28 27.54
CA LYS A 109 -16.26 11.42 28.68
C LYS A 109 -15.91 10.11 29.35
N LYS A 110 -16.89 9.26 29.61
CA LYS A 110 -16.69 8.01 30.39
C LYS A 110 -16.11 6.91 29.52
N VAL A 111 -16.67 6.72 28.32
CA VAL A 111 -16.36 5.56 27.48
C VAL A 111 -15.26 5.90 26.48
N PHE A 112 -15.47 6.93 25.66
CA PHE A 112 -14.54 7.24 24.58
C PHE A 112 -13.18 7.74 25.12
N ILE A 113 -13.20 8.69 26.07
CA ILE A 113 -11.99 9.24 26.69
C ILE A 113 -11.53 8.42 27.91
N GLY A 114 -12.47 8.01 28.77
CA GLY A 114 -12.14 7.36 30.04
C GLY A 114 -11.70 5.90 29.89
N GLU A 115 -12.26 5.17 28.92
CA GLU A 115 -12.02 3.74 28.74
C GLU A 115 -11.29 3.41 27.42
N ASN A 116 -11.08 4.39 26.54
CA ASN A 116 -10.52 4.20 25.19
C ASN A 116 -11.22 3.05 24.42
N SER A 117 -12.55 2.97 24.55
CA SER A 117 -13.33 1.93 23.88
C SER A 117 -14.73 2.39 23.46
N TRP A 118 -15.40 1.57 22.65
CA TRP A 118 -16.80 1.79 22.28
C TRP A 118 -17.55 0.45 22.08
N TYR A 119 -18.67 0.26 22.79
CA TYR A 119 -19.24 -1.08 23.05
C TYR A 119 -20.30 -1.59 22.07
N SER A 120 -20.91 -0.73 21.26
CA SER A 120 -22.12 -1.12 20.51
C SER A 120 -22.09 -0.61 19.09
N VAL A 121 -21.26 -1.23 18.24
CA VAL A 121 -21.17 -0.93 16.81
C VAL A 121 -21.52 -2.16 15.99
N ARG A 122 -22.38 -2.00 14.98
CA ARG A 122 -22.56 -3.01 13.94
C ARG A 122 -21.55 -2.74 12.84
N ILE A 123 -20.71 -3.73 12.56
CA ILE A 123 -19.65 -3.67 11.55
C ILE A 123 -19.76 -4.97 10.78
N ASN A 124 -19.86 -4.89 9.45
CA ASN A 124 -19.79 -6.07 8.61
C ASN A 124 -18.38 -6.67 8.69
N GLU A 125 -18.25 -8.00 8.67
CA GLU A 125 -16.96 -8.65 8.95
C GLU A 125 -15.90 -8.37 7.89
N ASP A 126 -16.31 -8.21 6.64
CA ASP A 126 -15.50 -7.79 5.50
C ASP A 126 -14.87 -6.40 5.68
N ARG A 127 -15.47 -5.54 6.50
CA ARG A 127 -14.94 -4.19 6.79
C ARG A 127 -13.84 -4.18 7.84
N ILE A 128 -13.81 -5.15 8.74
CA ILE A 128 -12.92 -5.15 9.91
C ILE A 128 -11.43 -5.02 9.52
N PRO A 129 -10.90 -5.73 8.50
CA PRO A 129 -9.48 -5.63 8.13
C PRO A 129 -9.04 -4.24 7.63
N PHE A 130 -9.98 -3.41 7.19
CA PHE A 130 -9.69 -2.10 6.63
C PHE A 130 -9.80 -0.98 7.66
N LEU A 131 -10.41 -1.23 8.83
CA LEU A 131 -10.62 -0.20 9.85
C LEU A 131 -9.34 0.05 10.65
N ARG A 132 -8.83 1.27 10.57
CA ARG A 132 -7.61 1.75 11.24
C ARG A 132 -7.90 2.80 12.30
N TYR A 133 -8.93 3.61 12.11
CA TYR A 133 -9.21 4.72 13.01
C TYR A 133 -10.67 4.72 13.47
N ILE A 134 -10.89 5.29 14.64
CA ILE A 134 -12.20 5.64 15.15
C ILE A 134 -12.25 7.12 15.49
N ALA A 135 -13.29 7.81 15.01
CA ALA A 135 -13.53 9.21 15.30
C ALA A 135 -14.87 9.38 16.02
N VAL A 136 -14.97 10.40 16.88
CA VAL A 136 -16.18 10.66 17.67
C VAL A 136 -16.85 11.96 17.25
N TYR A 137 -18.10 11.84 16.80
CA TYR A 137 -19.02 12.94 16.62
C TYR A 137 -19.75 13.22 17.93
N GLN A 138 -19.45 14.36 18.56
CA GLN A 138 -20.16 14.79 19.77
C GLN A 138 -21.49 15.45 19.39
N THR A 139 -22.58 14.99 20.02
CA THR A 139 -23.91 15.58 19.80
C THR A 139 -24.04 16.97 20.44
N THR A 140 -25.25 17.52 20.48
CA THR A 140 -25.54 18.80 21.16
C THR A 140 -24.86 18.88 22.55
N PRO A 141 -24.20 20.00 22.89
CA PRO A 141 -24.11 21.25 22.12
C PRO A 141 -22.99 21.31 21.07
N VAL A 142 -22.06 20.36 21.05
CA VAL A 142 -20.80 20.45 20.29
C VAL A 142 -21.00 20.25 18.77
N LYS A 143 -21.84 19.29 18.36
CA LYS A 143 -22.25 19.04 16.96
C LYS A 143 -21.12 18.92 15.92
N LYS A 144 -19.94 18.44 16.32
CA LYS A 144 -18.81 18.20 15.41
C LYS A 144 -18.02 16.96 15.78
N ILE A 145 -17.27 16.43 14.82
CA ILE A 145 -16.18 15.49 15.11
C ILE A 145 -15.10 16.28 15.85
N THR A 146 -14.57 15.69 16.91
CA THR A 146 -13.61 16.38 17.78
C THR A 146 -12.36 15.56 18.00
N HIS A 147 -12.50 14.26 18.20
CA HIS A 147 -11.37 13.41 18.53
C HIS A 147 -11.34 12.18 17.64
N TYR A 148 -10.16 11.62 17.50
CA TYR A 148 -9.93 10.34 16.84
C TYR A 148 -8.87 9.53 17.58
N ALA A 149 -8.84 8.23 17.35
CA ALA A 149 -7.83 7.33 17.88
C ALA A 149 -7.57 6.21 16.87
N GLU A 150 -6.37 5.64 16.93
CA GLU A 150 -6.02 4.43 16.18
C GLU A 150 -6.63 3.21 16.85
N ILE A 151 -7.29 2.36 16.06
CA ILE A 151 -7.91 1.12 16.52
C ILE A 151 -6.81 0.11 16.84
N LYS A 152 -6.91 -0.51 18.01
CA LYS A 152 -6.02 -1.58 18.45
C LYS A 152 -6.63 -2.95 18.17
N ASP A 153 -7.93 -3.09 18.43
CA ASP A 153 -8.64 -4.36 18.25
C ASP A 153 -10.15 -4.13 18.10
N ILE A 154 -10.82 -5.06 17.42
CA ILE A 154 -12.27 -5.10 17.23
C ILE A 154 -12.77 -6.48 17.63
N ILE A 155 -13.34 -6.56 18.84
CA ILE A 155 -13.82 -7.81 19.42
C ILE A 155 -15.35 -7.89 19.43
N ILE A 156 -15.92 -9.06 19.69
CA ILE A 156 -17.36 -9.21 19.92
C ILE A 156 -17.74 -8.43 21.18
N SER A 157 -18.84 -7.69 21.15
CA SER A 157 -19.28 -6.92 22.30
C SER A 157 -19.77 -7.85 23.43
N PRO A 158 -19.35 -7.60 24.69
CA PRO A 158 -19.82 -8.39 25.83
C PRO A 158 -21.31 -8.18 26.14
N GLU A 159 -21.89 -7.08 25.68
CA GLU A 159 -23.31 -6.75 25.92
C GLU A 159 -24.24 -7.35 24.86
N ASP A 160 -23.73 -7.61 23.65
CA ASP A 160 -24.53 -8.02 22.50
C ASP A 160 -23.62 -8.71 21.46
N SER A 161 -23.79 -10.02 21.28
CA SER A 161 -22.96 -10.81 20.36
C SER A 161 -23.12 -10.41 18.88
N SER A 162 -24.20 -9.70 18.52
CA SER A 162 -24.41 -9.16 17.18
C SER A 162 -23.64 -7.86 16.90
N LYS A 163 -22.95 -7.33 17.91
CA LYS A 163 -22.21 -6.08 17.85
C LYS A 163 -20.74 -6.30 18.17
N LYS A 164 -19.93 -5.31 17.80
CA LYS A 164 -18.51 -5.27 18.08
C LYS A 164 -18.19 -4.19 19.12
N LYS A 165 -17.23 -4.49 19.98
CA LYS A 165 -16.54 -3.54 20.86
C LYS A 165 -15.22 -3.15 20.20
N ILE A 166 -15.01 -1.86 20.03
CA ILE A 166 -13.78 -1.30 19.45
C ILE A 166 -12.88 -0.87 20.61
N LEU A 167 -11.64 -1.36 20.61
CA LEU A 167 -10.58 -0.95 21.52
C LEU A 167 -9.59 -0.09 20.75
N PHE A 168 -9.18 1.05 21.32
CA PHE A 168 -8.31 1.99 20.62
C PHE A 168 -7.22 2.57 21.52
N GLY A 169 -6.23 3.19 20.88
CA GLY A 169 -5.07 3.79 21.52
C GLY A 169 -5.32 5.18 22.09
N CYS A 170 -4.23 5.97 22.15
CA CYS A 170 -4.29 7.33 22.66
C CYS A 170 -5.22 8.18 21.81
N VAL A 171 -6.17 8.85 22.46
CA VAL A 171 -7.11 9.75 21.79
C VAL A 171 -6.41 11.06 21.44
N LYS A 172 -6.53 11.46 20.18
CA LYS A 172 -6.02 12.70 19.60
C LYS A 172 -7.17 13.64 19.29
N ASN A 173 -6.94 14.94 19.40
CA ASN A 173 -7.90 15.98 19.03
C ASN A 173 -7.61 16.46 17.60
N PHE A 174 -8.64 16.76 16.82
CA PHE A 174 -8.46 17.52 15.58
C PHE A 174 -8.24 18.98 15.97
N VAL A 175 -7.02 19.47 15.77
CA VAL A 175 -6.62 20.87 16.03
C VAL A 175 -7.44 21.81 15.15
#